data_AF-A0A3D0F6I3-F1
#
_entry.id   AF-A0A3D0F6I3-F1
#
_cell.length_a   1.000
_cell.length_b   1.000
_cell.length_c   1.000
_cell.angle_alpha   90.00
_cell.angle_beta   90.00
_cell.angle_gamma   90.00
#
_symmetry.space_group_name_H-M   'P 1'
#
loop_
_entity.id
_entity.type
_entity.pdbx_description
1 polymer ?
#
loop_
_entity_poly.entity_id
_entity_poly.type
_entity_poly.pdbx_seq_one_letter_code
_entity_poly.pdbx_strand_id
1 'polypeptide(L)'
;MLEVITEKDLRDTPSKVLRSHITNLPKQINELEGEIFNKYVLNPRVGKEQLGCWREFLSKENFINNPQAIIDFCRKIKPASKYNPQNIPVTPVGVYKLMAAERASAQGLFIAICRTFGIPARFEELTGKLQYYLDSAWIEANIFDEGGEIIGNIGQIAGDKNTSATGSVTNYGRLMVNYRGKVVDDPKFESHFTIARIENGGINTLNFRGKEGFEGTNTLRGTFKEPVKLEVGYYLLTCGTRMASGKVLSRVSFFNVEAGKTTNLELIMRDDPQDLRVIGNLNPEARFFNNTASKEQSIVECTGRGFFVLVFLRSNHEPSTHAIRDILKNSDAFGRLATSAILLFKENKQLEDMAAVRDISDNLPKSFTMGVDPGGKILSEVSASLKLGANPDLPLVVIADTFGRIVWYTMGYNIGTGDQTLNAFARTQGKVPHTLAD
;
A
#
# COMPACT_ATOMS: atom_id res chain seq x y z
N MET A 1 4.22 3.75 23.97
CA MET A 1 3.11 2.97 23.37
C MET A 1 2.48 3.70 22.19
N LEU A 2 1.98 4.93 22.36
CA LEU A 2 1.36 5.66 21.24
C LEU A 2 2.32 5.90 20.05
N GLU A 3 3.62 5.99 20.32
CA GLU A 3 4.66 6.13 19.29
C GLU A 3 4.92 4.86 18.46
N VAL A 4 4.56 3.68 18.97
CA VAL A 4 4.89 2.39 18.34
C VAL A 4 3.71 1.73 17.63
N ILE A 5 2.48 2.20 17.88
CA ILE A 5 1.29 1.73 17.17
C ILE A 5 1.10 2.45 15.83
N THR A 6 0.29 1.87 14.96
CA THR A 6 0.00 2.42 13.62
C THR A 6 -0.92 3.65 13.68
N GLU A 7 -0.95 4.46 12.61
CA GLU A 7 -1.82 5.66 12.56
C GLU A 7 -3.30 5.27 12.56
N LYS A 8 -3.64 4.18 11.87
CA LYS A 8 -4.97 3.58 11.93
C LYS A 8 -5.30 3.05 13.31
N ASP A 9 -4.36 2.39 14.00
CA ASP A 9 -4.63 1.96 15.38
C ASP A 9 -4.86 3.16 16.30
N LEU A 10 -4.16 4.28 16.11
CA LEU A 10 -4.40 5.53 16.85
C LEU A 10 -5.80 6.09 16.61
N ARG A 11 -6.32 6.00 15.38
CA ARG A 11 -7.64 6.52 15.01
C ARG A 11 -8.79 5.57 15.37
N ASP A 12 -8.61 4.28 15.13
CA ASP A 12 -9.69 3.29 15.15
C ASP A 12 -9.82 2.58 16.51
N THR A 13 -8.79 2.62 17.36
CA THR A 13 -8.80 1.88 18.63
C THR A 13 -9.42 2.70 19.75
N PRO A 14 -10.46 2.20 20.45
CA PRO A 14 -11.01 2.89 21.60
C PRO A 14 -9.97 3.09 22.70
N SER A 15 -9.92 4.29 23.28
CA SER A 15 -8.93 4.66 24.32
C SER A 15 -8.92 3.72 25.53
N LYS A 16 -10.08 3.13 25.88
CA LYS A 16 -10.20 2.12 26.95
C LYS A 16 -9.35 0.87 26.71
N VAL A 17 -9.18 0.45 25.45
CA VAL A 17 -8.38 -0.72 25.08
C VAL A 17 -6.90 -0.43 25.33
N LEU A 18 -6.42 0.72 24.85
CA LEU A 18 -5.05 1.17 25.05
C LEU A 18 -4.73 1.37 26.54
N ARG A 19 -5.67 1.95 27.30
CA ARG A 19 -5.52 2.10 28.76
C ARG A 19 -5.45 0.76 29.48
N SER A 20 -6.30 -0.21 29.13
CA SER A 20 -6.27 -1.57 29.68
C SER A 20 -4.89 -2.21 29.48
N HIS A 21 -4.29 -2.04 28.30
CA HIS A 21 -2.94 -2.52 28.02
C HIS A 21 -1.87 -1.90 28.91
N ILE A 22 -1.93 -0.59 29.17
CA ILE A 22 -0.97 0.11 30.05
C ILE A 22 -1.14 -0.35 31.50
N THR A 23 -2.37 -0.39 32.00
CA THR A 23 -2.65 -0.74 33.40
C THR A 23 -2.27 -2.17 33.74
N ASN A 24 -2.31 -3.08 32.76
CA ASN A 24 -1.99 -4.50 32.94
C ASN A 24 -0.57 -4.88 32.47
N LEU A 25 0.35 -3.91 32.36
CA LEU A 25 1.75 -4.23 32.06
C LEU A 25 2.36 -5.10 33.17
N PRO A 26 3.31 -6.00 32.81
CA PRO A 26 4.01 -6.82 33.78
C PRO A 26 4.77 -5.92 34.78
N LYS A 27 4.66 -6.23 36.07
CA LYS A 27 5.29 -5.47 37.16
C LYS A 27 6.79 -5.70 37.28
N GLN A 28 7.26 -6.89 36.86
CA GLN A 28 8.68 -7.25 36.81
C GLN A 28 9.13 -7.16 35.35
N ILE A 29 9.58 -5.98 34.94
CA ILE A 29 10.29 -5.82 33.68
C ILE A 29 11.76 -6.00 34.05
N ASN A 30 12.29 -7.21 33.91
CA ASN A 30 13.75 -7.42 33.96
C ASN A 30 14.38 -6.44 32.99
N GLU A 31 15.26 -5.54 33.45
CA GLU A 31 16.27 -4.68 32.77
C GLU A 31 16.21 -4.50 31.22
N LEU A 32 15.03 -4.57 30.63
CA LEU A 32 14.76 -4.46 29.21
C LEU A 32 14.43 -2.99 28.98
N GLU A 33 15.45 -2.16 29.05
CA GLU A 33 15.33 -0.76 28.73
C GLU A 33 15.49 -0.53 27.22
N GLY A 34 14.71 0.40 26.67
CA GLY A 34 14.85 0.85 25.29
C GLY A 34 13.88 0.24 24.28
N GLU A 35 14.34 0.06 23.04
CA GLU A 35 13.46 -0.24 21.89
C GLU A 35 12.78 -1.60 21.95
N ILE A 36 13.44 -2.64 22.48
CA ILE A 36 12.89 -4.01 22.52
C ILE A 36 11.63 -4.05 23.38
N PHE A 37 11.65 -3.41 24.55
CA PHE A 37 10.47 -3.31 25.41
C PHE A 37 9.35 -2.54 24.71
N ASN A 38 9.66 -1.37 24.15
CA ASN A 38 8.67 -0.52 23.50
C ASN A 38 7.99 -1.23 22.32
N LYS A 39 8.75 -1.91 21.46
CA LYS A 39 8.25 -2.58 20.26
C LYS A 39 7.61 -3.93 20.55
N TYR A 40 8.15 -4.71 21.47
CA TYR A 40 7.81 -6.13 21.58
C TYR A 40 7.28 -6.56 22.95
N VAL A 41 7.02 -5.63 23.87
CA VAL A 41 6.28 -5.88 25.12
C VAL A 41 5.15 -4.86 25.28
N LEU A 42 5.49 -3.57 25.24
CA LEU A 42 4.55 -2.46 25.40
C LEU A 42 3.52 -2.40 24.26
N ASN A 43 3.95 -2.68 23.02
CA ASN A 43 3.10 -2.62 21.84
C ASN A 43 1.93 -3.63 21.91
N PRO A 44 0.66 -3.15 21.92
CA PRO A 44 -0.51 -4.03 21.97
C PRO A 44 -0.83 -4.72 20.63
N ARG A 45 -0.24 -4.23 19.52
CA ARG A 45 -0.40 -4.77 18.17
C ARG A 45 0.50 -5.99 18.00
N VAL A 46 -0.11 -7.15 17.73
CA VAL A 46 0.62 -8.41 17.51
C VAL A 46 0.60 -8.80 16.03
N GLY A 47 -0.56 -8.71 15.38
CA GLY A 47 -0.73 -9.08 13.98
C GLY A 47 -1.85 -8.27 13.33
N LYS A 48 -2.72 -8.95 12.58
CA LYS A 48 -3.80 -8.32 11.80
C LYS A 48 -5.17 -8.32 12.52
N GLU A 49 -5.19 -8.72 13.79
CA GLU A 49 -6.40 -8.79 14.61
C GLU A 49 -7.05 -7.42 14.85
N GLN A 50 -8.32 -7.42 15.24
CA GLN A 50 -8.89 -6.25 15.89
C GLN A 50 -8.26 -6.10 17.28
N LEU A 51 -7.73 -4.92 17.61
CA LEU A 51 -7.15 -4.67 18.93
C LEU A 51 -8.22 -4.79 20.02
N GLY A 52 -7.94 -5.61 21.02
CA GLY A 52 -8.78 -5.82 22.19
C GLY A 52 -7.97 -5.87 23.48
N CYS A 53 -8.66 -5.93 24.62
CA CYS A 53 -8.06 -5.98 25.96
C CYS A 53 -7.46 -7.36 26.31
N TRP A 54 -6.62 -7.91 25.45
CA TRP A 54 -6.10 -9.27 25.63
C TRP A 54 -5.18 -9.38 26.85
N ARG A 55 -4.42 -8.33 27.19
CA ARG A 55 -3.48 -8.36 28.32
C ARG A 55 -4.19 -8.50 29.66
N GLU A 56 -5.27 -7.75 29.85
CA GLU A 56 -6.14 -7.83 31.03
C GLU A 56 -6.81 -9.20 31.17
N PHE A 57 -7.17 -9.82 30.05
CA PHE A 57 -7.76 -11.16 30.07
C PHE A 57 -6.71 -12.21 30.44
N LEU A 58 -5.54 -12.16 29.82
CA LEU A 58 -4.45 -13.14 29.99
C LEU A 58 -3.69 -12.98 31.31
N SER A 59 -3.70 -11.80 31.94
CA SER A 59 -3.01 -11.56 33.21
C SER A 59 -3.58 -12.35 34.39
N LYS A 60 -4.77 -12.94 34.22
CA LYS A 60 -5.43 -13.82 35.19
C LYS A 60 -4.87 -15.24 35.16
N GLU A 61 -4.18 -15.59 34.07
CA GLU A 61 -3.50 -16.87 33.93
C GLU A 61 -2.14 -16.84 34.61
N ASN A 62 -1.52 -18.01 34.76
CA ASN A 62 -0.22 -18.11 35.41
C ASN A 62 0.80 -18.84 34.51
N PHE A 63 1.48 -18.06 33.67
CA PHE A 63 2.63 -18.51 32.88
C PHE A 63 3.89 -17.85 33.44
N ILE A 64 4.41 -18.36 34.55
CA ILE A 64 5.56 -17.78 35.24
C ILE A 64 6.81 -17.90 34.37
N ASN A 65 7.27 -16.81 33.73
CA ASN A 65 8.58 -16.62 33.07
C ASN A 65 9.16 -17.85 32.35
N ASN A 66 8.31 -18.69 31.79
CA ASN A 66 8.70 -19.97 31.22
C ASN A 66 8.17 -20.04 29.79
N PRO A 67 8.95 -19.55 28.80
CA PRO A 67 8.60 -19.65 27.38
C PRO A 67 8.18 -21.06 26.98
N GLN A 68 8.82 -22.10 27.54
CA GLN A 68 8.49 -23.49 27.23
C GLN A 68 7.07 -23.86 27.67
N ALA A 69 6.63 -23.42 28.85
CA ALA A 69 5.25 -23.65 29.31
C ALA A 69 4.22 -22.97 28.38
N ILE A 70 4.55 -21.80 27.84
CA ILE A 70 3.71 -21.09 26.87
C ILE A 70 3.68 -21.83 25.53
N ILE A 71 4.83 -22.34 25.06
CA ILE A 71 4.91 -23.19 23.85
C ILE A 71 4.02 -24.42 24.02
N ASP A 72 4.17 -25.15 25.12
CA ASP A 72 3.42 -26.38 25.39
C ASP A 72 1.93 -26.13 25.56
N PHE A 73 1.54 -24.97 26.08
CA PHE A 73 0.15 -24.53 26.07
C PHE A 73 -0.36 -24.28 24.65
N CYS A 74 0.38 -23.52 23.84
CA CYS A 74 -0.02 -23.18 22.48
C CYS A 74 -0.05 -24.40 21.54
N ARG A 75 0.76 -25.43 21.79
CA ARG A 75 0.70 -26.72 21.07
C ARG A 75 -0.63 -27.45 21.21
N LYS A 76 -1.41 -27.14 22.24
CA LYS A 76 -2.76 -27.71 22.44
C LYS A 76 -3.82 -27.08 21.52
N ILE A 77 -3.49 -25.97 20.84
CA ILE A 77 -4.41 -25.29 19.93
C ILE A 77 -4.61 -26.16 18.69
N LYS A 78 -5.87 -26.48 18.39
CA LYS A 78 -6.21 -27.32 17.23
C LYS A 78 -6.14 -26.49 15.94
N PRO A 79 -5.50 -27.01 14.87
CA PRO A 79 -5.59 -26.39 13.54
C PRO A 79 -7.05 -26.29 13.08
N ALA A 80 -7.46 -25.09 12.67
CA ALA A 80 -8.83 -24.80 12.26
C ALA A 80 -8.92 -24.06 10.91
N SER A 81 -7.85 -24.07 10.12
CA SER A 81 -7.73 -23.36 8.83
C SER A 81 -8.90 -23.67 7.87
N LYS A 82 -9.40 -24.91 7.88
CA LYS A 82 -10.56 -25.33 7.06
C LYS A 82 -11.85 -24.54 7.34
N TYR A 83 -12.02 -24.03 8.56
CA TYR A 83 -13.16 -23.21 8.96
C TYR A 83 -12.93 -21.71 8.73
N ASN A 84 -11.70 -21.32 8.40
CA ASN A 84 -11.29 -19.94 8.13
C ASN A 84 -10.49 -19.87 6.82
N PRO A 85 -11.09 -20.23 5.66
CA PRO A 85 -10.37 -20.32 4.39
C PRO A 85 -9.83 -18.95 3.90
N GLN A 86 -10.41 -17.85 4.40
CA GLN A 86 -9.97 -16.49 4.11
C GLN A 86 -8.84 -16.01 5.05
N ASN A 87 -8.44 -16.81 6.04
CA ASN A 87 -7.48 -16.44 7.08
C ASN A 87 -7.85 -15.10 7.76
N ILE A 88 -9.15 -14.93 8.08
CA ILE A 88 -9.65 -13.77 8.81
C ILE A 88 -9.01 -13.79 10.21
N PRO A 89 -8.26 -12.75 10.60
CA PRO A 89 -7.54 -12.77 11.86
C PRO A 89 -8.46 -12.95 13.07
N VAL A 90 -8.21 -14.00 13.85
CA VAL A 90 -8.87 -14.24 15.14
C VAL A 90 -8.08 -13.55 16.26
N THR A 91 -8.80 -12.85 17.15
CA THR A 91 -8.17 -12.15 18.30
C THR A 91 -7.52 -13.14 19.28
N PRO A 92 -6.45 -12.75 20.01
CA PRO A 92 -5.81 -13.62 21.00
C PRO A 92 -6.80 -14.21 22.02
N VAL A 93 -7.72 -13.40 22.56
CA VAL A 93 -8.75 -13.88 23.50
C VAL A 93 -9.69 -14.89 22.84
N GLY A 94 -10.04 -14.69 21.57
CA GLY A 94 -10.85 -15.63 20.81
C GLY A 94 -10.14 -16.98 20.65
N VAL A 95 -8.87 -16.96 20.24
CA VAL A 95 -8.05 -18.18 20.12
C VAL A 95 -7.93 -18.90 21.46
N TYR A 96 -7.66 -18.16 22.54
CA TYR A 96 -7.53 -18.73 23.89
C TYR A 96 -8.80 -19.45 24.33
N LYS A 97 -9.96 -18.84 24.10
CA LYS A 97 -11.25 -19.44 24.47
C LYS A 97 -11.62 -20.66 23.62
N LEU A 98 -11.33 -20.60 22.32
CA LEU A 98 -11.69 -21.66 21.38
C LEU A 98 -10.68 -22.83 21.39
N MET A 99 -9.43 -22.57 21.76
CA MET A 99 -8.30 -23.48 21.61
C MET A 99 -8.23 -24.08 20.19
N ALA A 100 -8.60 -23.28 19.20
CA ALA A 100 -8.61 -23.64 17.79
C ALA A 100 -8.45 -22.38 16.92
N ALA A 101 -7.53 -22.40 15.96
CA ALA A 101 -7.27 -21.30 15.03
C ALA A 101 -6.42 -21.75 13.83
N GLU A 102 -6.36 -20.92 12.79
CA GLU A 102 -5.29 -20.99 11.80
C GLU A 102 -3.93 -20.58 12.40
N ARG A 103 -2.85 -20.97 11.70
CA ARG A 103 -1.47 -20.84 12.16
C ARG A 103 -1.14 -19.44 12.69
N ALA A 104 -1.45 -18.40 11.90
CA ALA A 104 -1.07 -17.02 12.22
C ALA A 104 -1.74 -16.52 13.51
N SER A 105 -3.03 -16.80 13.72
CA SER A 105 -3.73 -16.40 14.95
C SER A 105 -3.29 -17.19 16.18
N ALA A 106 -2.96 -18.48 16.03
CA ALA A 106 -2.36 -19.26 17.12
C ALA A 106 -0.99 -18.70 17.54
N GLN A 107 -0.14 -18.34 16.57
CA GLN A 107 1.13 -17.65 16.84
C GLN A 107 0.92 -16.26 17.46
N GLY A 108 -0.13 -15.54 17.05
CA GLY A 108 -0.54 -14.27 17.65
C GLY A 108 -0.92 -14.41 19.13
N LEU A 109 -1.62 -15.49 19.51
CA LEU A 109 -1.88 -15.79 20.92
C LEU A 109 -0.58 -16.05 21.69
N PHE A 110 0.35 -16.83 21.13
CA PHE A 110 1.66 -17.06 21.76
C PHE A 110 2.37 -15.74 22.10
N ILE A 111 2.45 -14.81 21.13
CA ILE A 111 3.05 -13.49 21.34
C ILE A 111 2.28 -12.73 22.42
N ALA A 112 0.95 -12.71 22.37
CA ALA A 112 0.13 -12.00 23.36
C ALA A 112 0.36 -12.54 24.79
N ILE A 113 0.49 -13.85 24.98
CA ILE A 113 0.83 -14.45 26.27
C ILE A 113 2.24 -14.02 26.69
N CYS A 114 3.25 -14.20 25.83
CA CYS A 114 4.63 -13.78 26.13
C CYS A 114 4.70 -12.31 26.59
N ARG A 115 4.09 -11.40 25.82
CA ARG A 115 4.06 -9.96 26.11
C ARG A 115 3.29 -9.62 27.39
N THR A 116 2.29 -10.43 27.76
CA THR A 116 1.57 -10.27 29.04
C THR A 116 2.47 -10.56 30.23
N PHE A 117 3.34 -11.57 30.10
CA PHE A 117 4.28 -11.98 31.15
C PHE A 117 5.68 -11.39 30.98
N GLY A 118 5.82 -10.29 30.22
CA GLY A 118 7.08 -9.53 30.12
C GLY A 118 8.16 -10.15 29.25
N ILE A 119 7.85 -11.21 28.50
CA ILE A 119 8.77 -11.83 27.55
C ILE A 119 8.59 -11.13 26.19
N PRO A 120 9.62 -10.42 25.67
CA PRO A 120 9.51 -9.82 24.34
C PRO A 120 9.29 -10.90 23.29
N ALA A 121 8.27 -10.74 22.46
CA ALA A 121 7.94 -11.69 21.40
C ALA A 121 7.42 -10.98 20.17
N ARG A 122 7.67 -11.56 18.99
CA ARG A 122 7.34 -10.94 17.71
C ARG A 122 7.16 -11.97 16.60
N PHE A 123 6.53 -11.52 15.53
CA PHE A 123 6.84 -12.04 14.21
C PHE A 123 8.12 -11.36 13.74
N GLU A 124 9.14 -12.12 13.37
CA GLU A 124 10.38 -11.60 12.81
C GLU A 124 10.04 -10.76 11.57
N GLU A 125 10.55 -9.54 11.51
CA GLU A 125 9.99 -8.48 10.67
C GLU A 125 10.03 -8.81 9.18
N LEU A 126 11.03 -9.59 8.75
CA LEU A 126 11.25 -9.93 7.36
C LEU A 126 10.53 -11.22 6.95
N THR A 127 10.67 -12.29 7.71
CA THR A 127 10.21 -13.65 7.36
C THR A 127 8.88 -14.00 8.00
N GLY A 128 8.45 -13.26 9.02
CA GLY A 128 7.26 -13.57 9.80
C GLY A 128 7.42 -14.78 10.73
N LYS A 129 8.64 -15.28 10.94
CA LYS A 129 8.90 -16.39 11.87
C LYS A 129 8.55 -15.99 13.30
N LEU A 130 7.99 -16.92 14.07
CA LEU A 130 7.61 -16.68 15.46
C LEU A 130 8.87 -16.67 16.34
N GLN A 131 9.13 -15.57 17.05
CA GLN A 131 10.30 -15.43 17.92
C GLN A 131 9.95 -14.88 19.29
N TYR A 132 10.74 -15.25 20.29
CA TYR A 132 10.77 -14.63 21.61
C TYR A 132 12.21 -14.29 22.00
N TYR A 133 12.37 -13.35 22.92
CA TYR A 133 13.67 -12.87 23.38
C TYR A 133 13.98 -13.47 24.76
N LEU A 134 15.11 -14.17 24.87
CA LEU A 134 15.60 -14.76 26.11
C LEU A 134 17.14 -14.72 26.09
N ASP A 135 17.76 -14.46 27.23
CA ASP A 135 19.23 -14.46 27.39
C ASP A 135 19.98 -13.64 26.33
N SER A 136 19.44 -12.45 26.04
CA SER A 136 19.96 -11.51 25.05
C SER A 136 19.96 -11.98 23.59
N ALA A 137 19.13 -12.99 23.26
CA ALA A 137 19.00 -13.51 21.90
C ALA A 137 17.54 -13.69 21.50
N TRP A 138 17.26 -13.51 20.20
CA TRP A 138 16.00 -13.92 19.60
C TRP A 138 16.04 -15.42 19.31
N ILE A 139 15.08 -16.15 19.88
CA ILE A 139 14.92 -17.59 19.74
C ILE A 139 13.65 -17.86 18.95
N GLU A 140 13.73 -18.74 17.95
CA GLU A 140 12.56 -19.18 17.19
C GLU A 140 11.69 -20.11 18.05
N ALA A 141 10.39 -19.83 18.12
CA ALA A 141 9.43 -20.67 18.81
C ALA A 141 8.68 -21.56 17.82
N ASN A 142 8.64 -22.86 18.11
CA ASN A 142 7.82 -23.80 17.36
C ASN A 142 6.66 -24.36 18.22
N ILE A 143 5.47 -23.81 17.97
CA ILE A 143 4.21 -24.19 18.63
C ILE A 143 3.39 -25.22 17.83
N PHE A 144 3.93 -25.76 16.74
CA PHE A 144 3.30 -26.80 15.95
C PHE A 144 4.27 -27.98 15.83
N ASP A 145 3.77 -29.21 15.90
CA ASP A 145 4.61 -30.37 15.63
C ASP A 145 5.07 -30.35 14.16
N GLU A 146 6.20 -31.01 13.86
CA GLU A 146 6.65 -31.28 12.49
C GLU A 146 5.57 -32.12 11.79
N GLY A 147 4.61 -31.45 11.13
CA GLY A 147 3.39 -32.06 10.59
C GLY A 147 2.11 -31.21 10.74
N GLY A 148 2.16 -30.09 11.47
CA GLY A 148 1.04 -29.14 11.59
C GLY A 148 0.85 -28.27 10.35
N GLU A 149 0.13 -28.82 9.36
CA GLU A 149 -0.26 -28.22 8.07
C GLU A 149 0.89 -27.55 7.28
N ILE A 150 1.72 -28.40 6.68
CA ILE A 150 2.37 -28.13 5.40
C ILE A 150 1.83 -29.21 4.45
N ILE A 151 0.96 -28.84 3.50
CA ILE A 151 0.76 -29.66 2.31
C ILE A 151 1.99 -29.41 1.43
N GLY A 152 2.92 -30.35 1.43
CA GLY A 152 4.16 -30.29 0.67
C GLY A 152 5.20 -31.19 1.30
N ASN A 153 5.16 -32.48 0.92
CA ASN A 153 6.08 -33.53 1.34
C ASN A 153 7.54 -33.06 1.47
N ILE A 154 8.13 -33.22 2.66
CA ILE A 154 9.57 -33.33 2.81
C ILE A 154 9.86 -34.72 3.35
N GLY A 155 10.55 -35.51 2.52
CA GLY A 155 11.12 -36.77 2.92
C GLY A 155 12.11 -36.58 4.06
N GLN A 156 12.04 -37.53 4.99
CA GLN A 156 12.98 -37.74 6.08
C GLN A 156 14.43 -37.46 5.66
N ILE A 157 15.12 -36.64 6.44
CA ILE A 157 16.53 -36.90 6.73
C ILE A 157 16.63 -37.00 8.24
N ALA A 158 16.72 -38.25 8.70
CA ALA A 158 17.12 -38.57 10.06
C ALA A 158 18.50 -37.94 10.33
N GLY A 159 18.64 -37.23 11.45
CA GLY A 159 19.88 -36.61 11.87
C GLY A 159 19.99 -36.64 13.38
N ASP A 160 20.90 -37.49 13.85
CA ASP A 160 21.15 -37.87 15.22
C ASP A 160 21.34 -36.72 16.22
N LYS A 161 21.00 -37.05 17.47
CA LYS A 161 21.56 -36.43 18.67
C LYS A 161 23.09 -36.49 18.60
N ASN A 162 23.75 -35.36 18.37
CA ASN A 162 24.99 -35.04 19.10
C ASN A 162 25.38 -33.57 18.93
N THR A 163 25.37 -32.91 20.07
CA THR A 163 26.10 -31.69 20.40
C THR A 163 27.59 -31.87 20.07
N SER A 164 28.14 -31.02 19.21
CA SER A 164 29.55 -30.59 19.28
C SER A 164 29.78 -29.39 18.35
N ALA A 165 30.30 -28.32 18.93
CA ALA A 165 30.69 -27.10 18.24
C ALA A 165 31.81 -27.35 17.21
N THR A 166 31.57 -27.03 15.94
CA THR A 166 32.61 -26.75 14.94
C THR A 166 32.00 -25.97 13.76
N GLY A 167 32.63 -24.85 13.39
CA GLY A 167 32.48 -24.16 12.08
C GLY A 167 31.12 -23.52 11.79
N SER A 168 31.01 -22.20 11.97
CA SER A 168 29.86 -21.42 11.47
C SER A 168 29.79 -21.50 9.93
N VAL A 169 29.03 -22.46 9.40
CA VAL A 169 28.53 -22.36 8.04
C VAL A 169 27.59 -21.16 8.06
N THR A 170 27.99 -20.06 7.43
CA THR A 170 27.17 -18.85 7.33
C THR A 170 25.91 -19.18 6.53
N ASN A 171 24.82 -19.53 7.22
CA ASN A 171 23.52 -19.85 6.60
C ASN A 171 22.78 -18.60 6.05
N TYR A 172 23.53 -17.52 5.82
CA TYR A 172 23.01 -16.24 5.38
C TYR A 172 23.88 -15.69 4.25
N GLY A 173 23.22 -15.09 3.26
CA GLY A 173 23.82 -14.19 2.30
C GLY A 173 23.26 -12.78 2.46
N ARG A 174 23.54 -11.92 1.48
CA ARG A 174 22.97 -10.58 1.40
C ARG A 174 22.32 -10.34 0.04
N LEU A 175 21.31 -9.49 0.01
CA LEU A 175 20.61 -9.06 -1.20
C LEU A 175 20.69 -7.54 -1.32
N MET A 176 21.13 -7.07 -2.48
CA MET A 176 21.05 -5.68 -2.90
C MET A 176 20.17 -5.60 -4.15
N VAL A 177 19.16 -4.73 -4.13
CA VAL A 177 18.29 -4.50 -5.29
C VAL A 177 18.42 -3.04 -5.72
N ASN A 178 18.88 -2.86 -6.95
CA ASN A 178 19.08 -1.55 -7.56
C ASN A 178 17.94 -1.24 -8.53
N TYR A 179 17.61 0.03 -8.71
CA TYR A 179 16.63 0.48 -9.68
C TYR A 179 17.14 1.69 -10.44
N ARG A 180 17.20 1.55 -11.77
CA ARG A 180 17.60 2.61 -12.71
C ARG A 180 16.43 3.15 -13.53
N GLY A 181 15.22 2.65 -13.27
CA GLY A 181 14.06 2.88 -14.13
C GLY A 181 13.47 4.30 -14.02
N LYS A 182 12.66 4.65 -15.02
CA LYS A 182 11.96 5.95 -15.14
C LYS A 182 10.44 5.81 -14.94
N VAL A 183 9.96 4.63 -14.57
CA VAL A 183 8.52 4.34 -14.46
C VAL A 183 7.93 5.07 -13.26
N VAL A 184 8.56 4.86 -12.10
CA VAL A 184 8.33 5.62 -10.87
C VAL A 184 9.68 6.10 -10.32
N ASP A 185 9.67 7.13 -9.49
CA ASP A 185 10.89 7.72 -8.90
C ASP A 185 11.57 6.78 -7.89
N ASP A 186 10.79 6.29 -6.92
CA ASP A 186 11.25 5.33 -5.93
C ASP A 186 10.17 4.24 -5.73
N PRO A 187 10.37 3.01 -6.26
CA PRO A 187 9.41 1.93 -6.16
C PRO A 187 9.06 1.62 -4.71
N LYS A 188 7.83 1.18 -4.45
CA LYS A 188 7.28 0.97 -3.10
C LYS A 188 6.95 -0.50 -2.93
N PHE A 189 7.31 -1.07 -1.80
CA PHE A 189 6.99 -2.45 -1.45
C PHE A 189 5.47 -2.66 -1.47
N GLU A 190 5.02 -3.78 -2.04
CA GLU A 190 3.62 -4.20 -2.32
C GLU A 190 2.82 -3.34 -3.30
N SER A 191 3.23 -2.09 -3.55
CA SER A 191 2.63 -1.27 -4.60
C SER A 191 3.28 -1.52 -5.96
N HIS A 192 4.60 -1.67 -5.98
CA HIS A 192 5.41 -1.76 -7.20
C HIS A 192 6.23 -3.05 -7.26
N PHE A 193 6.68 -3.56 -6.11
CA PHE A 193 7.47 -4.79 -6.05
C PHE A 193 7.24 -5.59 -4.76
N THR A 194 7.49 -6.90 -4.84
CA THR A 194 7.58 -7.81 -3.69
C THR A 194 8.75 -8.77 -3.89
N ILE A 195 9.34 -9.23 -2.79
CA ILE A 195 10.32 -10.33 -2.80
C ILE A 195 9.75 -11.43 -1.95
N ALA A 196 9.79 -12.66 -2.44
CA ALA A 196 9.32 -13.83 -1.72
C ALA A 196 10.39 -14.91 -1.70
N ARG A 197 10.45 -15.66 -0.61
CA ARG A 197 11.21 -16.92 -0.55
C ARG A 197 10.35 -18.04 -1.08
N ILE A 198 10.98 -18.97 -1.79
CA ILE A 198 10.34 -20.20 -2.26
C ILE A 198 10.81 -21.33 -1.34
N GLU A 199 9.87 -21.97 -0.66
CA GLU A 199 10.13 -23.08 0.25
C GLU A 199 9.04 -24.15 0.06
N ASN A 200 9.44 -25.39 -0.23
CA ASN A 200 8.53 -26.52 -0.39
C ASN A 200 7.39 -26.28 -1.39
N GLY A 201 7.67 -25.53 -2.47
CA GLY A 201 6.67 -25.13 -3.47
C GLY A 201 5.77 -23.97 -3.04
N GLY A 202 5.85 -23.51 -1.79
CA GLY A 202 5.17 -22.33 -1.28
C GLY A 202 5.93 -21.03 -1.60
N ILE A 203 5.20 -19.96 -1.85
CA ILE A 203 5.73 -18.60 -2.07
C ILE A 203 5.45 -17.78 -0.81
N ASN A 204 6.50 -17.51 -0.04
CA ASN A 204 6.43 -16.76 1.22
C ASN A 204 6.96 -15.34 1.01
N THR A 205 6.06 -14.38 0.79
CA THR A 205 6.43 -12.97 0.62
C THR A 205 7.11 -12.42 1.87
N LEU A 206 8.34 -11.95 1.71
CA LEU A 206 9.09 -11.27 2.76
C LEU A 206 8.48 -9.89 3.02
N ASN A 207 8.50 -9.46 4.27
CA ASN A 207 7.94 -8.20 4.69
C ASN A 207 9.03 -7.12 4.84
N PHE A 208 8.95 -6.08 4.01
CA PHE A 208 9.86 -4.93 4.05
C PHE A 208 9.18 -3.65 4.54
N ARG A 209 8.03 -3.77 5.23
CA ARG A 209 7.37 -2.61 5.84
C ARG A 209 8.21 -2.04 6.98
N GLY A 210 8.04 -0.74 7.26
CA GLY A 210 8.79 -0.03 8.31
C GLY A 210 8.15 -0.03 9.71
N LYS A 211 6.98 -0.66 9.91
CA LYS A 211 6.26 -0.75 11.18
C LYS A 211 5.60 -2.12 11.35
N GLU A 212 5.39 -2.55 12.60
CA GLU A 212 4.62 -3.76 12.93
C GLU A 212 3.13 -3.53 12.60
N GLY A 213 2.51 -4.49 11.91
CA GLY A 213 1.14 -4.39 11.41
C GLY A 213 1.07 -4.32 9.87
N PHE A 214 -0.05 -3.78 9.35
CA PHE A 214 -0.30 -3.67 7.91
C PHE A 214 -0.06 -2.27 7.34
N GLU A 215 0.19 -1.30 8.22
CA GLU A 215 0.42 0.09 7.82
C GLU A 215 1.89 0.40 7.63
N GLY A 216 2.15 1.29 6.69
CA GLY A 216 3.48 1.63 6.25
C GLY A 216 3.92 0.76 5.07
N THR A 217 4.62 1.40 4.16
CA THR A 217 5.37 0.77 3.08
C THR A 217 6.76 1.36 3.13
N ASN A 218 7.75 0.60 2.70
CA ASN A 218 9.09 1.12 2.50
C ASN A 218 9.35 1.27 1.00
N THR A 219 10.15 2.26 0.65
CA THR A 219 10.59 2.41 -0.73
C THR A 219 11.78 1.49 -1.00
N LEU A 220 12.07 1.21 -2.27
CA LEU A 220 13.23 0.42 -2.65
C LEU A 220 14.51 1.06 -2.13
N ARG A 221 14.66 2.38 -2.32
CA ARG A 221 15.81 3.12 -1.78
C ARG A 221 15.84 3.06 -0.26
N GLY A 222 14.70 3.09 0.41
CA GLY A 222 14.60 2.98 1.87
C GLY A 222 15.00 1.60 2.39
N THR A 223 14.61 0.53 1.70
CA THR A 223 14.92 -0.86 2.06
C THR A 223 16.36 -1.26 1.73
N PHE A 224 16.86 -0.87 0.56
CA PHE A 224 18.16 -1.29 0.02
C PHE A 224 19.18 -0.16 0.03
N LYS A 225 19.19 0.67 1.08
CA LYS A 225 20.31 1.60 1.36
C LYS A 225 21.62 0.83 1.54
N GLU A 226 21.52 -0.34 2.18
CA GLU A 226 22.58 -1.31 2.38
C GLU A 226 22.07 -2.70 1.98
N PRO A 227 22.95 -3.66 1.65
CA PRO A 227 22.52 -5.01 1.33
C PRO A 227 21.80 -5.66 2.53
N VAL A 228 20.58 -6.18 2.31
CA VAL A 228 19.76 -6.83 3.34
C VAL A 228 20.25 -8.25 3.58
N LYS A 229 20.41 -8.65 4.85
CA LYS A 229 20.79 -10.02 5.23
C LYS A 229 19.59 -10.96 5.05
N LEU A 230 19.76 -12.03 4.28
CA LEU A 230 18.73 -13.04 4.01
C LEU A 230 19.29 -14.45 4.27
N GLU A 231 18.43 -15.39 4.66
CA GLU A 231 18.81 -16.81 4.71
C GLU A 231 19.22 -17.30 3.32
N VAL A 232 20.08 -18.31 3.27
CA VAL A 232 20.39 -18.98 2.00
C VAL A 232 19.13 -19.65 1.46
N GLY A 233 18.90 -19.54 0.16
CA GLY A 233 17.72 -20.13 -0.45
C GLY A 233 17.36 -19.57 -1.82
N TYR A 234 16.19 -20.02 -2.29
CA TYR A 234 15.61 -19.61 -3.56
C TYR A 234 14.56 -18.54 -3.35
N TYR A 235 14.62 -17.49 -4.15
CA TYR A 235 13.78 -16.31 -4.02
C TYR A 235 13.23 -15.88 -5.38
N LEU A 236 12.14 -15.11 -5.32
CA LEU A 236 11.58 -14.44 -6.48
C LEU A 236 11.36 -12.95 -6.17
N LEU A 237 11.68 -12.10 -7.13
CA LEU A 237 11.36 -10.67 -7.16
C LEU A 237 10.25 -10.47 -8.17
N THR A 238 9.09 -9.99 -7.72
CA THR A 238 7.97 -9.63 -8.58
C THR A 238 7.86 -8.11 -8.65
N CYS A 239 7.60 -7.57 -9.83
CA CYS A 239 7.28 -6.16 -9.99
C CYS A 239 6.17 -5.94 -11.02
N GLY A 240 5.48 -4.81 -10.91
CA GLY A 240 4.36 -4.49 -11.76
C GLY A 240 4.17 -3.00 -11.97
N THR A 241 3.81 -2.63 -13.19
CA THR A 241 3.40 -1.28 -13.57
C THR A 241 1.94 -1.32 -13.96
N ARG A 242 1.08 -0.58 -13.23
CA ARG A 242 -0.35 -0.51 -13.52
C ARG A 242 -0.63 0.57 -14.56
N MET A 243 -1.20 0.16 -15.68
CA MET A 243 -1.65 1.04 -16.75
C MET A 243 -3.02 1.64 -16.41
N ALA A 244 -3.36 2.76 -17.05
CA ALA A 244 -4.65 3.43 -16.96
C ALA A 244 -5.81 2.50 -17.33
N SER A 245 -5.60 1.65 -18.33
CA SER A 245 -6.53 0.59 -18.76
C SER A 245 -6.81 -0.46 -17.68
N GLY A 246 -6.05 -0.48 -16.58
CA GLY A 246 -6.13 -1.50 -15.54
C GLY A 246 -5.22 -2.70 -15.79
N LYS A 247 -4.68 -2.86 -17.00
CA LYS A 247 -3.62 -3.84 -17.31
C LYS A 247 -2.42 -3.61 -16.40
N VAL A 248 -1.77 -4.70 -15.98
CA VAL A 248 -0.51 -4.63 -15.23
C VAL A 248 0.60 -5.24 -16.05
N LEU A 249 1.63 -4.45 -16.36
CA LEU A 249 2.87 -4.95 -16.97
C LEU A 249 3.74 -5.54 -15.86
N SER A 250 3.73 -6.86 -15.73
CA SER A 250 4.47 -7.56 -14.69
C SER A 250 5.76 -8.19 -15.20
N ARG A 251 6.73 -8.31 -14.29
CA ARG A 251 7.95 -9.11 -14.45
C ARG A 251 8.23 -9.87 -13.16
N VAL A 252 8.59 -11.14 -13.30
CA VAL A 252 9.07 -12.00 -12.22
C VAL A 252 10.51 -12.38 -12.53
N SER A 253 11.39 -12.32 -11.53
CA SER A 253 12.78 -12.74 -11.62
C SER A 253 13.09 -13.69 -10.48
N PHE A 254 13.64 -14.85 -10.79
CA PHE A 254 14.09 -15.81 -9.79
C PHE A 254 15.58 -15.65 -9.53
N PHE A 255 16.01 -15.87 -8.28
CA PHE A 255 17.40 -15.73 -7.88
C PHE A 255 17.72 -16.56 -6.63
N ASN A 256 19.01 -16.84 -6.44
CA ASN A 256 19.52 -17.51 -5.24
C ASN A 256 20.18 -16.49 -4.32
N VAL A 257 20.05 -16.69 -3.02
CA VAL A 257 20.94 -16.08 -2.02
C VAL A 257 21.91 -17.16 -1.56
N GLU A 258 23.20 -16.89 -1.65
CA GLU A 258 24.27 -17.83 -1.30
C GLU A 258 25.01 -17.41 -0.03
N ALA A 259 25.55 -18.40 0.69
CA ALA A 259 26.27 -18.21 1.94
C ALA A 259 27.43 -17.22 1.80
N GLY A 260 27.46 -16.19 2.65
CA GLY A 260 28.52 -15.20 2.71
C GLY A 260 28.64 -14.27 1.49
N LYS A 261 27.80 -14.41 0.47
CA LYS A 261 27.84 -13.59 -0.76
C LYS A 261 26.78 -12.50 -0.75
N THR A 262 27.05 -11.43 -1.50
CA THR A 262 26.05 -10.41 -1.83
C THR A 262 25.50 -10.66 -3.23
N THR A 263 24.21 -10.98 -3.31
CA THR A 263 23.45 -11.09 -4.55
C THR A 263 23.01 -9.70 -4.96
N ASN A 264 23.41 -9.25 -6.15
CA ASN A 264 23.01 -7.95 -6.70
C ASN A 264 21.97 -8.17 -7.80
N LEU A 265 20.80 -7.54 -7.65
CA LEU A 265 19.72 -7.58 -8.63
C LEU A 265 19.39 -6.19 -9.13
N GLU A 266 18.86 -6.14 -10.35
CA GLU A 266 18.22 -4.95 -10.89
C GLU A 266 16.70 -5.17 -10.92
N LEU A 267 15.97 -4.27 -10.28
CA LEU A 267 14.52 -4.16 -10.41
C LEU A 267 14.22 -3.53 -11.77
N ILE A 268 13.63 -4.31 -12.68
CA ILE A 268 13.28 -3.84 -14.02
C ILE A 268 11.76 -3.80 -14.15
N MET A 269 11.19 -2.63 -13.91
CA MET A 269 9.77 -2.38 -14.13
C MET A 269 9.49 -2.19 -15.62
N ARG A 270 8.51 -2.91 -16.14
CA ARG A 270 8.09 -2.78 -17.54
C ARG A 270 7.32 -1.48 -17.73
N ASP A 271 7.47 -0.87 -18.90
CA ASP A 271 6.73 0.32 -19.31
C ASP A 271 6.20 0.10 -20.72
N ASP A 272 5.12 0.79 -21.06
CA ASP A 272 4.60 0.85 -22.42
C ASP A 272 4.36 2.32 -22.76
N PRO A 273 5.30 2.97 -23.47
CA PRO A 273 5.21 4.40 -23.77
C PRO A 273 3.98 4.79 -24.62
N GLN A 274 3.34 3.82 -25.27
CA GLN A 274 2.16 4.06 -26.10
C GLN A 274 0.87 4.04 -25.27
N ASP A 275 0.87 3.32 -24.14
CA ASP A 275 -0.26 3.21 -23.23
C ASP A 275 -0.16 4.25 -22.11
N LEU A 276 -1.31 4.62 -21.54
CA LEU A 276 -1.35 5.58 -20.44
C LEU A 276 -1.10 4.86 -19.12
N ARG A 277 -0.36 5.50 -18.23
CA ARG A 277 -0.09 5.00 -16.87
C ARG A 277 -0.64 5.97 -15.85
N VAL A 278 -0.85 5.51 -14.62
CA VAL A 278 -1.17 6.41 -13.51
C VAL A 278 0.09 7.21 -13.17
N ILE A 279 0.02 8.54 -13.30
CA ILE A 279 1.12 9.48 -13.09
C ILE A 279 0.89 10.41 -11.89
N GLY A 280 -0.30 10.40 -11.32
CA GLY A 280 -0.67 11.18 -10.15
C GLY A 280 -2.02 10.74 -9.62
N ASN A 281 -2.45 11.35 -8.52
CA ASN A 281 -3.79 11.20 -7.96
C ASN A 281 -4.37 12.56 -7.55
N LEU A 282 -5.69 12.67 -7.54
CA LEU A 282 -6.46 13.77 -6.96
C LEU A 282 -7.60 13.20 -6.14
N ASN A 283 -8.19 14.00 -5.26
CA ASN A 283 -9.39 13.65 -4.53
C ASN A 283 -10.63 13.82 -5.43
N PRO A 284 -11.28 12.72 -5.88
CA PRO A 284 -12.45 12.82 -6.75
C PRO A 284 -13.68 13.41 -6.01
N GLU A 285 -13.65 13.43 -4.68
CA GLU A 285 -14.67 14.07 -3.84
C GLU A 285 -14.35 15.54 -3.52
N ALA A 286 -13.27 16.09 -4.08
CA ALA A 286 -12.99 17.51 -3.95
C ALA A 286 -14.16 18.31 -4.56
N ARG A 287 -14.61 19.33 -3.81
CA ARG A 287 -15.80 20.12 -4.16
C ARG A 287 -15.41 21.38 -4.91
N PHE A 288 -16.23 21.73 -5.89
CA PHE A 288 -16.15 22.96 -6.66
C PHE A 288 -17.56 23.57 -6.79
N PHE A 289 -17.63 24.86 -7.11
CA PHE A 289 -18.91 25.50 -7.40
C PHE A 289 -19.23 25.32 -8.88
N ASN A 290 -20.30 24.59 -9.20
CA ASN A 290 -20.77 24.42 -10.58
C ASN A 290 -21.69 25.59 -10.95
N ASN A 291 -21.24 26.42 -11.88
CA ASN A 291 -21.97 27.60 -12.33
C ASN A 291 -23.18 27.25 -13.22
N THR A 292 -23.11 26.16 -13.98
CA THR A 292 -24.23 25.68 -14.82
C THR A 292 -25.43 25.23 -13.97
N ALA A 293 -25.17 24.58 -12.84
CA ALA A 293 -26.19 24.08 -11.91
C ALA A 293 -26.42 25.01 -10.71
N SER A 294 -25.64 26.08 -10.57
CA SER A 294 -25.64 27.01 -9.43
C SER A 294 -25.58 26.31 -8.06
N LYS A 295 -24.76 25.25 -7.94
CA LYS A 295 -24.60 24.48 -6.70
C LYS A 295 -23.15 24.03 -6.47
N GLU A 296 -22.79 23.83 -5.21
CA GLU A 296 -21.55 23.14 -4.84
C GLU A 296 -21.73 21.63 -4.95
N GLN A 297 -20.80 20.96 -5.62
CA GLN A 297 -20.79 19.50 -5.78
C GLN A 297 -19.37 18.96 -5.91
N SER A 298 -19.17 17.65 -5.75
CA SER A 298 -17.87 17.04 -5.99
C SER A 298 -17.59 16.83 -7.48
N ILE A 299 -16.31 16.68 -7.83
CA ILE A 299 -15.88 16.35 -9.20
C ILE A 299 -16.64 15.12 -9.70
N VAL A 300 -16.65 14.03 -8.91
CA VAL A 300 -17.28 12.77 -9.30
C VAL A 300 -18.81 12.83 -9.37
N GLU A 301 -19.47 13.64 -8.53
CA GLU A 301 -20.91 13.89 -8.63
C GLU A 301 -21.26 14.55 -9.97
N CYS A 302 -20.40 15.46 -10.44
CA CYS A 302 -20.58 16.16 -11.71
C CYS A 302 -20.24 15.29 -12.94
N THR A 303 -19.15 14.51 -12.87
CA THR A 303 -18.64 13.78 -14.04
C THR A 303 -19.21 12.37 -14.18
N GLY A 304 -19.71 11.79 -13.09
CA GLY A 304 -20.13 10.39 -13.03
C GLY A 304 -18.96 9.41 -13.05
N ARG A 305 -19.26 8.14 -13.41
CA ARG A 305 -18.28 7.04 -13.48
C ARG A 305 -17.51 7.07 -14.80
N GLY A 306 -16.24 6.68 -14.76
CA GLY A 306 -15.34 6.63 -15.91
C GLY A 306 -14.23 7.69 -15.83
N PHE A 307 -13.62 7.96 -16.97
CA PHE A 307 -12.61 9.01 -17.13
C PHE A 307 -13.29 10.37 -17.38
N PHE A 308 -12.69 11.43 -16.86
CA PHE A 308 -13.09 12.81 -17.05
C PHE A 308 -11.88 13.71 -17.28
N VAL A 309 -12.16 14.93 -17.74
CA VAL A 309 -11.14 15.96 -17.99
C VAL A 309 -11.33 17.11 -17.02
N LEU A 310 -10.26 17.56 -16.38
CA LEU A 310 -10.21 18.83 -15.67
C LEU A 310 -9.35 19.81 -16.46
N VAL A 311 -9.83 21.04 -16.62
CA VAL A 311 -9.12 22.11 -17.32
C VAL A 311 -9.03 23.29 -16.38
N PHE A 312 -7.85 23.57 -15.86
CA PHE A 312 -7.58 24.74 -15.01
C PHE A 312 -7.18 25.92 -15.86
N LEU A 313 -7.84 27.06 -15.63
CA LEU A 313 -7.78 28.21 -16.51
C LEU A 313 -7.51 29.50 -15.73
N ARG A 314 -7.00 30.49 -16.45
CA ARG A 314 -6.79 31.86 -15.97
C ARG A 314 -7.52 32.84 -16.88
N SER A 315 -8.19 33.83 -16.30
CA SER A 315 -8.83 34.92 -17.05
C SER A 315 -7.79 35.87 -17.66
N ASN A 316 -8.15 36.50 -18.78
CA ASN A 316 -7.28 37.41 -19.55
C ASN A 316 -5.91 36.82 -19.89
N HIS A 317 -5.89 35.50 -20.09
CA HIS A 317 -4.68 34.74 -20.39
C HIS A 317 -4.84 34.14 -21.78
N GLU A 318 -4.03 34.61 -22.73
CA GLU A 318 -4.06 34.16 -24.13
C GLU A 318 -3.94 32.62 -24.25
N PRO A 319 -3.02 31.94 -23.54
CA PRO A 319 -2.91 30.48 -23.63
C PRO A 319 -4.18 29.75 -23.17
N SER A 320 -4.82 30.26 -22.11
CA SER A 320 -6.09 29.69 -21.61
C SER A 320 -7.20 29.86 -22.65
N THR A 321 -7.25 31.03 -23.29
CA THR A 321 -8.24 31.34 -24.33
C THR A 321 -8.08 30.45 -25.55
N HIS A 322 -6.85 30.22 -25.99
CA HIS A 322 -6.55 29.31 -27.09
C HIS A 322 -6.89 27.86 -26.77
N ALA A 323 -6.50 27.35 -25.60
CA ALA A 323 -6.79 25.97 -25.21
C ALA A 323 -8.29 25.68 -25.11
N ILE A 324 -9.08 26.58 -24.51
CA ILE A 324 -10.55 26.37 -24.44
C ILE A 324 -11.14 26.34 -25.85
N ARG A 325 -10.76 27.28 -26.72
CA ARG A 325 -11.25 27.30 -28.10
C ARG A 325 -10.90 26.01 -28.85
N ASP A 326 -9.68 25.51 -28.70
CA ASP A 326 -9.23 24.27 -29.35
C ASP A 326 -9.91 23.02 -28.78
N ILE A 327 -10.20 22.99 -27.48
CA ILE A 327 -10.97 21.90 -26.85
C ILE A 327 -12.42 21.92 -27.35
N LEU A 328 -13.04 23.09 -27.42
CA LEU A 328 -14.44 23.23 -27.84
C LEU A 328 -14.65 22.99 -29.34
N LYS A 329 -13.65 23.28 -30.19
CA LYS A 329 -13.69 22.85 -31.61
C LYS A 329 -13.91 21.34 -31.75
N ASN A 330 -13.49 20.57 -30.75
CA ASN A 330 -13.61 19.11 -30.71
C ASN A 330 -14.81 18.62 -29.88
N SER A 331 -15.74 19.50 -29.49
CA SER A 331 -16.86 19.17 -28.59
C SER A 331 -17.66 17.95 -29.00
N ASP A 332 -17.91 17.78 -30.30
CA ASP A 332 -18.67 16.66 -30.83
C ASP A 332 -17.94 15.32 -30.61
N ALA A 333 -16.61 15.32 -30.77
CA ALA A 333 -15.79 14.15 -30.51
C ALA A 333 -15.73 13.81 -29.02
N PHE A 334 -15.61 14.83 -28.15
CA PHE A 334 -15.72 14.65 -26.68
C PHE A 334 -17.09 14.06 -26.29
N GLY A 335 -18.18 14.57 -26.87
CA GLY A 335 -19.53 14.06 -26.63
C GLY A 335 -19.69 12.60 -27.07
N ARG A 336 -19.15 12.21 -28.22
CA ARG A 336 -19.18 10.82 -28.73
C ARG A 336 -18.40 9.84 -27.86
N LEU A 337 -17.31 10.30 -27.22
CA LEU A 337 -16.53 9.50 -26.27
C LEU A 337 -17.15 9.46 -24.86
N ALA A 338 -18.35 10.03 -24.69
CA ALA A 338 -19.02 10.19 -23.39
C ALA A 338 -18.10 10.87 -22.34
N THR A 339 -17.22 11.76 -22.79
CA THR A 339 -16.25 12.42 -21.93
C THR A 339 -16.91 13.56 -21.17
N SER A 340 -16.87 13.56 -19.84
CA SER A 340 -17.20 14.73 -19.03
C SER A 340 -15.97 15.61 -18.83
N ALA A 341 -16.11 16.92 -19.05
CA ALA A 341 -15.04 17.90 -18.87
C ALA A 341 -15.47 19.06 -17.96
N ILE A 342 -14.66 19.38 -16.95
CA ILE A 342 -14.88 20.51 -16.05
C ILE A 342 -13.83 21.59 -16.33
N LEU A 343 -14.30 22.79 -16.66
CA LEU A 343 -13.51 24.00 -16.83
C LEU A 343 -13.50 24.77 -15.50
N LEU A 344 -12.35 24.78 -14.81
CA LEU A 344 -12.19 25.35 -13.48
C LEU A 344 -11.40 26.66 -13.52
N PHE A 345 -11.95 27.66 -12.83
CA PHE A 345 -11.32 28.95 -12.55
C PHE A 345 -11.10 29.09 -11.05
N LYS A 346 -10.14 29.91 -10.63
CA LYS A 346 -9.85 30.09 -9.21
C LYS A 346 -10.94 30.90 -8.48
N GLU A 347 -11.55 31.86 -9.19
CA GLU A 347 -12.50 32.82 -8.60
C GLU A 347 -13.66 33.13 -9.56
N ASN A 348 -14.85 33.42 -9.02
CA ASN A 348 -16.05 33.76 -9.84
C ASN A 348 -15.82 34.96 -10.76
N LYS A 349 -15.09 35.98 -10.31
CA LYS A 349 -14.78 37.17 -11.12
C LYS A 349 -14.06 36.81 -12.42
N GLN A 350 -13.26 35.74 -12.42
CA GLN A 350 -12.55 35.28 -13.61
C GLN A 350 -13.47 34.69 -14.68
N LEU A 351 -14.65 34.18 -14.29
CA LEU A 351 -15.68 33.71 -15.22
C LEU A 351 -16.38 34.89 -15.91
N GLU A 352 -16.61 35.99 -15.19
CA GLU A 352 -17.30 37.18 -15.69
C GLU A 352 -16.42 38.02 -16.63
N ASP A 353 -15.11 38.07 -16.37
CA ASP A 353 -14.15 38.91 -17.09
C ASP A 353 -13.78 38.37 -18.49
N MET A 354 -14.21 37.17 -18.86
CA MET A 354 -13.71 36.50 -20.06
C MET A 354 -14.71 36.65 -21.22
N ALA A 355 -14.47 37.61 -22.12
CA ALA A 355 -15.29 37.82 -23.33
C ALA A 355 -15.41 36.55 -24.19
N ALA A 356 -14.34 35.75 -24.28
CA ALA A 356 -14.37 34.45 -24.92
C ALA A 356 -15.28 33.44 -24.20
N VAL A 357 -15.40 33.52 -22.86
CA VAL A 357 -16.26 32.65 -22.06
C VAL A 357 -17.72 33.02 -22.22
N ARG A 358 -18.10 34.28 -22.47
CA ARG A 358 -19.50 34.62 -22.77
C ARG A 358 -19.99 33.95 -24.05
N ASP A 359 -19.23 34.06 -25.15
CA ASP A 359 -19.56 33.41 -26.42
C ASP A 359 -19.60 31.87 -26.30
N ILE A 360 -18.76 31.33 -25.41
CA ILE A 360 -18.62 29.90 -25.12
C ILE A 360 -19.69 29.40 -24.13
N SER A 361 -20.04 30.18 -23.12
CA SER A 361 -20.99 29.80 -22.07
C SER A 361 -22.39 29.64 -22.64
N ASP A 362 -22.73 30.50 -23.60
CA ASP A 362 -24.02 30.48 -24.27
C ASP A 362 -24.18 29.25 -25.19
N ASN A 363 -23.06 28.63 -25.60
CA ASN A 363 -23.02 27.46 -26.49
C ASN A 363 -22.22 26.28 -25.90
N LEU A 364 -22.13 26.20 -24.57
CA LEU A 364 -21.31 25.18 -23.93
C LEU A 364 -21.94 23.79 -24.17
N PRO A 365 -21.22 22.81 -24.75
CA PRO A 365 -21.78 21.49 -24.98
C PRO A 365 -22.14 20.81 -23.66
N LYS A 366 -23.17 19.96 -23.66
CA LYS A 366 -23.66 19.27 -22.43
C LYS A 366 -22.60 18.44 -21.70
N SER A 367 -21.57 18.01 -22.40
CA SER A 367 -20.43 17.26 -21.84
C SER A 367 -19.45 18.13 -21.05
N PHE A 368 -19.59 19.46 -21.12
CA PHE A 368 -18.75 20.42 -20.44
C PHE A 368 -19.50 21.10 -19.30
N THR A 369 -18.78 21.36 -18.22
CA THR A 369 -19.28 22.11 -17.06
C THR A 369 -18.29 23.21 -16.72
N MET A 370 -18.79 24.40 -16.43
CA MET A 370 -17.97 25.49 -15.91
C MET A 370 -18.14 25.63 -14.42
N GLY A 371 -17.03 25.92 -13.73
CA GLY A 371 -17.05 26.07 -12.29
C GLY A 371 -15.88 26.83 -11.71
N VAL A 372 -15.97 27.07 -10.40
CA VAL A 372 -14.93 27.70 -9.59
C VAL A 372 -14.35 26.69 -8.62
N ASP A 373 -13.02 26.60 -8.57
CA ASP A 373 -12.21 25.94 -7.55
C ASP A 373 -11.82 26.98 -6.49
N PRO A 374 -12.62 27.15 -5.41
CA PRO A 374 -12.46 28.27 -4.50
C PRO A 374 -11.12 28.22 -3.78
N GLY A 375 -10.28 29.22 -4.01
CA GLY A 375 -8.93 29.28 -3.45
C GLY A 375 -7.91 28.40 -4.17
N GLY A 376 -8.27 27.74 -5.28
CA GLY A 376 -7.36 26.92 -6.06
C GLY A 376 -6.93 25.64 -5.36
N LYS A 377 -7.80 25.04 -4.53
CA LYS A 377 -7.48 23.86 -3.72
C LYS A 377 -7.26 22.64 -4.60
N ILE A 378 -8.16 22.42 -5.56
CA ILE A 378 -8.06 21.30 -6.50
C ILE A 378 -6.81 21.47 -7.37
N LEU A 379 -6.56 22.67 -7.90
CA LEU A 379 -5.35 22.97 -8.67
C LEU A 379 -4.08 22.69 -7.85
N SER A 380 -4.04 23.15 -6.60
CA SER A 380 -2.87 22.96 -5.72
C SER A 380 -2.61 21.48 -5.44
N GLU A 381 -3.67 20.69 -5.19
CA GLU A 381 -3.58 19.25 -4.98
C GLU A 381 -3.06 18.53 -6.23
N VAL A 382 -3.65 18.81 -7.39
CA VAL A 382 -3.22 18.25 -8.68
C VAL A 382 -1.76 18.61 -8.97
N SER A 383 -1.39 19.88 -8.77
CA SER A 383 -0.03 20.38 -8.99
C SER A 383 0.99 19.69 -8.08
N ALA A 384 0.66 19.51 -6.80
CA ALA A 384 1.51 18.81 -5.85
C ALA A 384 1.69 17.33 -6.23
N SER A 385 0.60 16.67 -6.62
CA SER A 385 0.58 15.26 -7.03
C SER A 385 1.45 15.00 -8.27
N LEU A 386 1.39 15.91 -9.24
CA LEU A 386 2.17 15.86 -10.48
C LEU A 386 3.58 16.48 -10.35
N LYS A 387 3.95 17.00 -9.17
CA LYS A 387 5.23 17.68 -8.90
C LYS A 387 5.51 18.89 -9.81
N LEU A 388 4.48 19.69 -10.09
CA LEU A 388 4.55 20.85 -11.01
C LEU A 388 4.94 22.17 -10.32
N GLY A 389 5.12 22.16 -9.00
CA GLY A 389 5.42 23.34 -8.19
C GLY A 389 4.17 24.03 -7.65
N ALA A 390 4.35 25.13 -6.91
CA ALA A 390 3.24 25.83 -6.25
C ALA A 390 2.37 26.65 -7.22
N ASN A 391 2.95 27.09 -8.34
CA ASN A 391 2.28 27.87 -9.37
C ASN A 391 2.54 27.22 -10.74
N PRO A 392 1.79 26.17 -11.10
CA PRO A 392 1.96 25.53 -12.40
C PRO A 392 1.57 26.48 -13.54
N ASP A 393 2.17 26.29 -14.71
CA ASP A 393 1.76 27.01 -15.90
C ASP A 393 0.31 26.64 -16.27
N LEU A 394 -0.46 27.65 -16.67
CA LEU A 394 -1.84 27.48 -17.12
C LEU A 394 -1.94 27.74 -18.62
N PRO A 395 -2.89 27.15 -19.35
CA PRO A 395 -3.88 26.19 -18.89
C PRO A 395 -3.24 24.87 -18.47
N LEU A 396 -3.79 24.21 -17.44
CA LEU A 396 -3.40 22.85 -17.06
C LEU A 396 -4.59 21.94 -17.37
N VAL A 397 -4.40 21.00 -18.29
CA VAL A 397 -5.41 19.99 -18.65
C VAL A 397 -4.99 18.67 -18.06
N VAL A 398 -5.92 17.96 -17.41
CA VAL A 398 -5.67 16.69 -16.75
C VAL A 398 -6.77 15.71 -17.11
N ILE A 399 -6.39 14.46 -17.41
CA ILE A 399 -7.32 13.34 -17.53
C ILE A 399 -7.20 12.48 -16.28
N ALA A 400 -8.31 12.26 -15.60
CA ALA A 400 -8.40 11.43 -14.42
C ALA A 400 -9.64 10.53 -14.45
N ASP A 401 -9.73 9.57 -13.53
CA ASP A 401 -10.91 8.71 -13.39
C ASP A 401 -11.64 8.88 -12.06
N THR A 402 -12.76 8.18 -11.92
CA THR A 402 -13.63 8.15 -10.72
C THR A 402 -12.88 7.81 -9.42
N PHE A 403 -11.74 7.13 -9.49
CA PHE A 403 -10.92 6.81 -8.32
C PHE A 403 -9.88 7.90 -8.02
N GLY A 404 -9.90 9.00 -8.78
CA GLY A 404 -8.97 10.10 -8.65
C GLY A 404 -7.62 9.86 -9.33
N ARG A 405 -7.45 8.82 -10.13
CA ARG A 405 -6.14 8.50 -10.74
C ARG A 405 -5.90 9.38 -11.95
N ILE A 406 -4.83 10.17 -11.93
CA ILE A 406 -4.40 11.01 -13.06
C ILE A 406 -3.56 10.16 -14.00
N VAL A 407 -3.88 10.19 -15.29
CA VAL A 407 -3.21 9.35 -16.31
C VAL A 407 -2.55 10.13 -17.43
N TRP A 408 -2.89 11.41 -17.56
CA TRP A 408 -2.32 12.30 -18.56
C TRP A 408 -2.50 13.76 -18.14
N TYR A 409 -1.55 14.62 -18.51
CA TYR A 409 -1.72 16.07 -18.42
C TYR A 409 -0.95 16.78 -19.55
N THR A 410 -1.37 18.01 -19.84
CA THR A 410 -0.59 19.02 -20.58
C THR A 410 -0.72 20.36 -19.87
N MET A 411 0.29 21.22 -19.99
CA MET A 411 0.25 22.55 -19.37
C MET A 411 0.80 23.64 -20.28
N GLY A 412 0.43 24.88 -19.99
CA GLY A 412 0.95 26.06 -20.66
C GLY A 412 0.48 26.21 -22.11
N TYR A 413 1.23 26.98 -22.90
CA TYR A 413 0.92 27.20 -24.31
C TYR A 413 1.32 25.99 -25.15
N ASN A 414 0.32 25.25 -25.63
CA ASN A 414 0.52 24.06 -26.46
C ASN A 414 -0.46 24.06 -27.64
N ILE A 415 0.06 23.91 -28.86
CA ILE A 415 -0.74 23.92 -30.09
C ILE A 415 -1.51 22.60 -30.19
N GLY A 416 -2.80 22.66 -30.53
CA GLY A 416 -3.61 21.45 -30.70
C GLY A 416 -3.94 20.76 -29.38
N THR A 417 -4.09 21.52 -28.29
CA THR A 417 -4.44 21.00 -26.97
C THR A 417 -5.72 20.14 -27.00
N GLY A 418 -6.71 20.50 -27.83
CA GLY A 418 -7.93 19.72 -28.02
C GLY A 418 -7.65 18.31 -28.57
N ASP A 419 -6.89 18.20 -29.65
CA ASP A 419 -6.56 16.92 -30.29
C ASP A 419 -5.68 16.05 -29.40
N GLN A 420 -4.70 16.65 -28.72
CA GLN A 420 -3.85 15.94 -27.77
C GLN A 420 -4.68 15.33 -26.62
N THR A 421 -5.61 16.11 -26.07
CA THR A 421 -6.51 15.67 -25.01
C THR A 421 -7.42 14.54 -25.50
N LEU A 422 -8.00 14.67 -26.70
CA LEU A 422 -8.85 13.65 -27.29
C LEU A 422 -8.09 12.34 -27.55
N ASN A 423 -6.88 12.42 -28.11
CA ASN A 423 -6.02 11.26 -28.36
C ASN A 423 -5.57 10.58 -27.07
N ALA A 424 -5.31 11.34 -26.01
CA ALA A 424 -5.06 10.77 -24.70
C ALA A 424 -6.31 10.09 -24.13
N PHE A 425 -7.47 10.74 -24.20
CA PHE A 425 -8.73 10.18 -23.71
C PHE A 425 -9.13 8.90 -24.47
N ALA A 426 -8.98 8.86 -25.79
CA ALA A 426 -9.27 7.67 -26.59
C ALA A 426 -8.45 6.45 -26.14
N ARG A 427 -7.21 6.66 -25.66
CA ARG A 427 -6.36 5.60 -25.11
C ARG A 427 -6.84 5.09 -23.74
N THR A 428 -7.59 5.88 -22.96
CA THR A 428 -8.14 5.43 -21.67
C THR A 428 -9.32 4.47 -21.83
N GLN A 429 -10.03 4.56 -22.96
CA GLN A 429 -11.20 3.71 -23.24
C GLN A 429 -10.83 2.28 -23.68
N GLY A 430 -9.54 2.01 -23.89
CA GLY A 430 -9.05 0.76 -24.46
C GLY A 430 -9.49 0.57 -25.91
N LYS A 431 -8.70 -0.17 -26.70
CA LYS A 431 -9.26 -0.81 -27.89
C LYS A 431 -10.28 -1.81 -27.36
N VAL A 432 -11.57 -1.50 -27.46
CA VAL A 432 -12.62 -2.53 -27.38
C VAL A 432 -12.15 -3.66 -28.30
N PRO A 433 -11.94 -4.89 -27.82
CA PRO A 433 -11.72 -5.99 -28.73
C PRO A 433 -12.93 -6.01 -29.65
N HIS A 434 -12.72 -5.86 -30.96
CA HIS A 434 -13.74 -6.16 -31.94
C HIS A 434 -14.17 -7.62 -31.73
N THR A 435 -15.20 -7.86 -30.92
CA THR A 435 -16.05 -9.03 -31.03
C THR A 435 -17.16 -8.68 -31.99
N LEU A 436 -16.78 -8.57 -33.26
CA LEU A 436 -17.62 -8.90 -34.39
C LEU A 436 -16.70 -9.67 -35.35
N ALA A 437 -16.64 -10.97 -35.13
CA ALA A 437 -16.32 -11.94 -36.16
C ALA A 437 -17.51 -12.90 -36.15
N ASP A 438 -18.29 -12.76 -37.23
CA ASP A 438 -19.36 -13.61 -37.78
C ASP A 438 -19.92 -14.78 -36.96
#